data_AF-A0A958R863-F1
#
_entry.id   AF-A0A958R863-F1
#
_cell.length_a   1.000
_cell.length_b   1.000
_cell.length_c   1.000
_cell.angle_alpha   90.00
_cell.angle_beta   90.00
_cell.angle_gamma   90.00
#
_symmetry.space_group_name_H-M   'P 1'
#
loop_
_entity.id
_entity.type
_entity.pdbx_description
1 polymer ?
#
loop_
_entity_poly.entity_id
_entity_poly.type
_entity_poly.pdbx_seq_one_letter_code
_entity_poly.pdbx_strand_id
1 'polypeptide(L)'
;TQREQERSELHRTIWNAANDLVHGGAVAPVDFKQYVLVMLFYRFISENLANYINANEPDKNFDYATLSDKDAEYGRADTVKEKGFYILPSELFVNVRKNARNNPNLNETLFGVFKSIEGSAKGTVSEDDLKGLFEDFNVNSTQLGRTVEQRNKLLVKLLDTIGDLKLGDYHSNSID
;
A
#
# COMPACT_ATOMS: atom_id res chain seq x y z
N THR A 1 -23.49 4.30 14.56
CA THR A 1 -23.78 3.42 13.40
C THR A 1 -22.67 2.39 13.23
N GLN A 2 -22.87 1.29 12.49
CA GLN A 2 -21.82 0.29 12.22
C GLN A 2 -20.56 0.94 11.60
N ARG A 3 -20.77 1.92 10.71
CA ARG A 3 -19.72 2.74 10.09
C ARG A 3 -18.87 3.53 11.11
N GLU A 4 -19.48 4.04 12.18
CA GLU A 4 -18.76 4.73 13.25
C GLU A 4 -17.97 3.76 14.12
N GLN A 5 -18.46 2.53 14.29
CA GLN A 5 -17.74 1.46 15.01
C GLN A 5 -16.51 0.99 14.21
N GLU A 6 -16.65 0.71 12.92
CA GLU A 6 -15.55 0.33 12.02
C GLU A 6 -14.49 1.44 11.94
N ARG A 7 -14.91 2.71 11.81
CA ARG A 7 -13.99 3.85 11.84
C ARG A 7 -13.29 4.01 13.19
N SER A 8 -13.98 3.76 14.29
CA SER A 8 -13.39 3.82 15.63
C SER A 8 -12.41 2.67 15.90
N GLU A 9 -12.69 1.47 15.40
CA GLU A 9 -11.79 0.32 15.48
C GLU A 9 -10.55 0.49 14.60
N LEU A 10 -10.73 1.03 13.39
CA LEU A 10 -9.63 1.44 12.52
C LEU A 10 -8.74 2.48 13.21
N HIS A 11 -9.35 3.56 13.71
CA HIS A 11 -8.64 4.59 14.46
C HIS A 11 -7.92 3.99 15.68
N ARG A 12 -8.58 3.13 16.46
CA ARG A 12 -7.97 2.49 17.65
C ARG A 12 -6.79 1.60 17.29
N THR A 13 -6.89 0.82 16.21
CA THR A 13 -5.82 -0.09 15.80
C THR A 13 -4.63 0.69 15.25
N ILE A 14 -4.89 1.71 14.44
CA ILE A 14 -3.86 2.67 13.99
C ILE A 14 -3.21 3.34 15.20
N TRP A 15 -4.00 3.80 16.19
CA TRP A 15 -3.49 4.50 17.37
C TRP A 15 -2.70 3.56 18.30
N ASN A 16 -3.14 2.32 18.50
CA ASN A 16 -2.40 1.32 19.28
C ASN A 16 -1.05 0.97 18.63
N ALA A 17 -1.05 0.79 17.31
CA ALA A 17 0.18 0.58 16.57
C ALA A 17 1.08 1.82 16.57
N ALA A 18 0.49 3.02 16.51
CA ALA A 18 1.20 4.28 16.73
C ALA A 18 1.85 4.32 18.10
N ASN A 19 1.14 3.88 19.15
CA ASN A 19 1.65 3.91 20.51
C ASN A 19 2.87 3.01 20.68
N ASP A 20 2.85 1.80 20.12
CA ASP A 20 3.99 0.88 20.14
C ASP A 20 5.17 1.34 19.25
N LEU A 21 4.97 2.34 18.38
CA LEU A 21 5.98 2.88 17.47
C LEU A 21 6.55 4.22 17.96
N VAL A 22 5.71 5.04 18.60
CA VAL A 22 6.03 6.36 19.15
C VAL A 22 6.64 6.23 20.55
N HIS A 23 6.15 5.31 21.41
CA HIS A 23 6.70 5.15 22.77
C HIS A 23 8.09 4.50 22.81
N GLY A 24 8.58 3.95 21.69
CA GLY A 24 9.96 3.49 21.52
C GLY A 24 10.97 4.61 21.23
N GLY A 25 10.53 5.87 21.13
CA GLY A 25 11.40 7.05 20.97
C GLY A 25 12.02 7.24 19.58
N ALA A 26 11.57 6.49 18.57
CA ALA A 26 12.22 6.46 17.25
C ALA A 26 11.66 7.47 16.23
N VAL A 27 10.38 7.88 16.34
CA VAL A 27 9.65 8.65 15.31
C VAL A 27 8.79 9.75 15.97
N ALA A 28 8.75 10.94 15.38
CA ALA A 28 7.78 11.97 15.76
C ALA A 28 6.33 11.56 15.38
N PRO A 29 5.31 11.88 16.20
CA PRO A 29 3.91 11.46 15.94
C PRO A 29 3.28 11.99 14.64
N VAL A 30 3.66 13.19 14.21
CA VAL A 30 3.12 13.84 12.99
C VAL A 30 3.55 13.09 11.74
N ASP A 31 4.83 12.71 11.66
CA ASP A 31 5.38 11.95 10.54
C ASP A 31 4.77 10.55 10.49
N PHE A 32 4.57 9.93 11.65
CA PHE A 32 3.94 8.61 11.76
C PHE A 32 2.55 8.54 11.11
N LYS A 33 1.72 9.57 11.31
CA LYS A 33 0.39 9.64 10.70
C LYS A 33 0.48 9.62 9.17
N GLN A 34 1.43 10.35 8.59
CA GLN A 34 1.63 10.37 7.15
C GLN A 34 2.07 8.99 6.63
N TYR A 35 3.01 8.34 7.31
CA TYR A 35 3.44 6.99 6.91
C TYR A 35 2.27 5.98 6.94
N VAL A 36 1.41 6.04 7.95
CA VAL A 36 0.20 5.21 8.03
C VAL A 36 -0.76 5.49 6.88
N LEU A 37 -1.05 6.76 6.58
CA LEU A 37 -2.00 7.13 5.55
C LEU A 37 -1.55 6.65 4.16
N VAL A 38 -0.28 6.85 3.83
CA VAL A 38 0.29 6.39 2.56
C VAL A 38 0.25 4.87 2.45
N MET A 39 0.59 4.15 3.53
CA MET A 39 0.53 2.68 3.53
C MET A 39 -0.88 2.12 3.46
N LEU A 40 -1.86 2.77 4.10
CA LEU A 40 -3.27 2.44 3.94
C LEU A 40 -3.74 2.65 2.51
N PHE A 41 -3.37 3.77 1.90
CA PHE A 41 -3.70 4.06 0.52
C PHE A 41 -3.07 3.03 -0.42
N TYR A 42 -1.78 2.72 -0.24
CA TYR A 42 -1.08 1.68 -1.00
C TYR A 42 -1.76 0.30 -0.88
N ARG A 43 -2.16 -0.10 0.34
CA ARG A 43 -2.96 -1.31 0.55
C ARG A 43 -4.27 -1.25 -0.23
N PHE A 44 -5.02 -0.16 -0.12
CA PHE A 44 -6.31 0.04 -0.76
C PHE A 44 -6.22 -0.07 -2.29
N ILE A 45 -5.29 0.64 -2.93
CA ILE A 45 -5.15 0.58 -4.39
C ILE A 45 -4.63 -0.78 -4.87
N SER A 46 -3.78 -1.45 -4.08
CA SER A 46 -3.30 -2.82 -4.37
C SER A 46 -4.44 -3.83 -4.36
N GLU A 47 -5.26 -3.82 -3.30
CA GLU A 47 -6.42 -4.71 -3.18
C GLU A 47 -7.48 -4.37 -4.24
N ASN A 48 -7.73 -3.10 -4.53
CA ASN A 48 -8.68 -2.68 -5.56
C ASN A 48 -8.29 -3.18 -6.95
N LEU A 49 -7.01 -3.03 -7.32
CA LEU A 49 -6.50 -3.48 -8.62
C LEU A 49 -6.56 -5.00 -8.73
N ALA A 50 -6.02 -5.72 -7.74
CA ALA A 50 -6.00 -7.18 -7.76
C ALA A 50 -7.41 -7.78 -7.82
N ASN A 51 -8.34 -7.25 -7.01
CA ASN A 51 -9.73 -7.70 -7.02
C ASN A 51 -10.42 -7.39 -8.35
N TYR A 52 -10.15 -6.22 -8.96
CA TYR A 52 -10.69 -5.89 -10.26
C TYR A 52 -10.20 -6.86 -11.34
N ILE A 53 -8.91 -7.14 -11.41
CA ILE A 53 -8.36 -8.08 -12.40
C ILE A 53 -8.94 -9.47 -12.15
N ASN A 54 -8.91 -9.97 -10.91
CA ASN A 54 -9.47 -11.28 -10.55
C ASN A 54 -10.96 -11.41 -10.90
N ALA A 55 -11.75 -10.35 -10.75
CA ALA A 55 -13.17 -10.36 -11.08
C ALA A 55 -13.47 -10.40 -12.59
N ASN A 56 -12.54 -9.89 -13.41
CA ASN A 56 -12.68 -9.85 -14.87
C ASN A 56 -12.05 -11.07 -15.57
N GLU A 57 -11.34 -11.92 -14.83
CA GLU A 57 -10.82 -13.17 -15.37
C GLU A 57 -11.89 -14.27 -15.45
N PRO A 58 -11.94 -15.06 -16.54
CA PRO A 58 -12.88 -16.16 -16.68
C PRO A 58 -12.68 -17.28 -15.66
N ASP A 59 -11.42 -17.57 -15.30
CA ASP A 59 -11.09 -18.60 -14.32
C ASP A 59 -11.33 -18.10 -12.89
N LYS A 60 -12.25 -18.75 -12.18
CA LYS A 60 -12.60 -18.41 -10.79
C LYS A 60 -11.50 -18.73 -9.78
N ASN A 61 -10.50 -19.52 -10.18
CA ASN A 61 -9.33 -19.80 -9.36
C ASN A 61 -8.13 -18.89 -9.70
N PHE A 62 -8.29 -17.97 -10.65
CA PHE A 62 -7.25 -17.03 -10.98
C PHE A 62 -6.97 -16.10 -9.78
N ASP A 63 -5.69 -15.91 -9.48
CA ASP A 63 -5.23 -14.94 -8.50
C ASP A 63 -4.07 -14.13 -9.09
N TYR A 64 -4.35 -12.86 -9.43
CA TYR A 64 -3.40 -11.89 -9.93
C TYR A 64 -2.17 -11.76 -9.03
N ALA A 65 -2.33 -11.91 -7.71
CA ALA A 65 -1.21 -11.83 -6.78
C ALA A 65 -0.20 -12.98 -6.92
N THR A 66 -0.57 -14.06 -7.62
CA THR A 66 0.33 -15.20 -7.89
C THR A 66 0.94 -15.18 -9.29
N LEU A 67 0.49 -14.27 -10.15
CA LEU A 67 0.97 -14.14 -11.53
C LEU A 67 2.41 -13.63 -11.55
N SER A 68 3.18 -14.01 -12.58
CA SER A 68 4.49 -13.41 -12.79
C SER A 68 4.35 -11.98 -13.32
N ASP A 69 5.25 -11.07 -12.94
CA ASP A 69 5.25 -9.69 -13.47
C ASP A 69 5.29 -9.68 -15.00
N LYS A 70 6.05 -10.60 -15.61
CA LYS A 70 6.15 -10.73 -17.05
C LYS A 70 4.80 -11.04 -17.71
N ASP A 71 4.02 -11.94 -17.11
CA ASP A 71 2.71 -12.30 -17.65
C ASP A 71 1.66 -11.22 -17.32
N ALA A 72 1.81 -10.51 -16.19
CA ALA A 72 0.95 -9.39 -15.85
C ALA A 72 1.02 -8.26 -16.89
N GLU A 73 2.20 -8.00 -17.47
CA GLU A 73 2.39 -6.95 -18.49
C GLU A 73 1.41 -7.04 -19.67
N TYR A 74 0.91 -8.23 -20.03
CA TYR A 74 -0.09 -8.37 -21.10
C TYR A 74 -1.39 -7.61 -20.80
N GLY A 75 -1.78 -7.48 -19.53
CA GLY A 75 -2.99 -6.78 -19.09
C GLY A 75 -2.78 -5.30 -18.75
N ARG A 76 -1.55 -4.78 -18.82
CA ARG A 76 -1.22 -3.42 -18.36
C ARG A 76 -2.03 -2.35 -19.09
N ALA A 77 -2.03 -2.38 -20.43
CA ALA A 77 -2.63 -1.31 -21.24
C ALA A 77 -4.14 -1.16 -20.95
N ASP A 78 -4.87 -2.26 -20.93
CA ASP A 78 -6.31 -2.27 -20.66
C ASP A 78 -6.60 -1.87 -19.21
N THR A 79 -5.81 -2.37 -18.26
CA THR A 79 -6.00 -2.02 -16.84
C THR A 79 -5.72 -0.53 -16.60
N VAL A 80 -4.64 0.03 -17.18
CA VAL A 80 -4.34 1.46 -17.08
C VAL A 80 -5.46 2.31 -17.68
N LYS A 81 -6.04 1.87 -18.80
CA LYS A 81 -7.17 2.57 -19.44
C LYS A 81 -8.41 2.60 -18.53
N GLU A 82 -8.71 1.50 -17.85
CA GLU A 82 -9.92 1.37 -17.02
C GLU A 82 -9.74 1.90 -15.58
N LYS A 83 -8.54 1.76 -15.01
CA LYS A 83 -8.24 2.12 -13.61
C LYS A 83 -7.42 3.38 -13.44
N GLY A 84 -6.75 3.85 -14.50
CA GLY A 84 -5.88 5.02 -14.46
C GLY A 84 -4.50 4.78 -13.86
N PHE A 85 -4.19 3.57 -13.40
CA PHE A 85 -2.87 3.20 -12.86
C PHE A 85 -2.65 1.67 -12.98
N TYR A 86 -1.45 1.22 -12.65
CA TYR A 86 -1.09 -0.19 -12.64
C TYR A 86 -0.12 -0.53 -11.51
N ILE A 87 -0.23 -1.76 -11.00
CA ILE A 87 0.64 -2.32 -9.96
C ILE A 87 0.96 -3.75 -10.38
N LEU A 88 2.24 -4.07 -10.53
CA LEU A 88 2.65 -5.44 -10.85
C LEU A 88 2.38 -6.40 -9.67
N PRO A 89 2.23 -7.71 -9.91
CA PRO A 89 2.06 -8.68 -8.85
C PRO A 89 3.13 -8.57 -7.75
N SER A 90 4.42 -8.45 -8.10
CA SER A 90 5.49 -8.30 -7.11
C SER A 90 5.40 -7.00 -6.29
N GLU A 91 4.74 -5.98 -6.83
CA GLU A 91 4.55 -4.65 -6.26
C GLU A 91 3.23 -4.55 -5.46
N LEU A 92 2.39 -5.57 -5.43
CA LEU A 92 1.17 -5.58 -4.63
C LEU A 92 1.50 -5.57 -3.14
N PHE A 93 0.70 -4.83 -2.35
CA PHE A 93 0.87 -4.75 -0.89
C PHE A 93 1.04 -6.12 -0.22
N VAL A 94 0.23 -7.12 -0.61
CA VAL A 94 0.29 -8.47 -0.05
C VAL A 94 1.65 -9.15 -0.30
N ASN A 95 2.23 -8.95 -1.49
CA ASN A 95 3.49 -9.58 -1.89
C ASN A 95 4.70 -8.83 -1.33
N VAL A 96 4.65 -7.49 -1.29
CA VAL A 96 5.68 -6.69 -0.61
C VAL A 96 5.69 -7.02 0.88
N ARG A 97 4.53 -7.07 1.54
CA ARG A 97 4.41 -7.47 2.95
C ARG A 97 4.97 -8.87 3.20
N LYS A 98 4.60 -9.85 2.36
CA LYS A 98 5.07 -11.24 2.46
C LYS A 98 6.60 -11.34 2.43
N ASN A 99 7.25 -10.51 1.60
CA ASN A 99 8.70 -10.53 1.43
C ASN A 99 9.45 -9.56 2.36
N ALA A 100 8.75 -8.66 3.05
CA ALA A 100 9.32 -7.53 3.77
C ALA A 100 10.39 -7.92 4.80
N ARG A 101 10.15 -9.00 5.56
CA ARG A 101 11.07 -9.46 6.62
C ARG A 101 12.41 -9.98 6.09
N ASN A 102 12.44 -10.41 4.83
CA ASN A 102 13.62 -10.99 4.19
C ASN A 102 14.28 -10.00 3.21
N ASN A 103 13.77 -8.77 3.13
CA ASN A 103 14.25 -7.76 2.20
C ASN A 103 15.14 -6.72 2.93
N PRO A 104 16.47 -6.81 2.82
CA PRO A 104 17.38 -5.86 3.46
C PRO A 104 17.33 -4.46 2.84
N ASN A 105 16.69 -4.30 1.68
CA ASN A 105 16.53 -3.04 0.94
C ASN A 105 15.05 -2.66 0.79
N LEU A 106 14.23 -2.96 1.81
CA LEU A 106 12.79 -2.72 1.78
C LEU A 106 12.42 -1.25 1.53
N ASN A 107 13.18 -0.31 2.10
CA ASN A 107 13.04 1.12 1.82
C ASN A 107 13.16 1.45 0.33
N GLU A 108 14.15 0.89 -0.37
CA GLU A 108 14.36 1.09 -1.81
C GLU A 108 13.27 0.38 -2.63
N THR A 109 12.85 -0.80 -2.19
CA THR A 109 11.75 -1.55 -2.82
C THR A 109 10.46 -0.75 -2.80
N LEU A 110 10.06 -0.24 -1.63
CA LEU A 110 8.85 0.58 -1.51
C LEU A 110 8.95 1.88 -2.31
N PHE A 111 10.12 2.51 -2.34
CA PHE A 111 10.35 3.69 -3.18
C PHE A 111 10.15 3.37 -4.67
N GLY A 112 10.71 2.24 -5.14
CA GLY A 112 10.54 1.75 -6.50
C GLY A 112 9.07 1.48 -6.84
N VAL A 113 8.35 0.78 -5.95
CA VAL A 113 6.91 0.53 -6.09
C VAL A 113 6.14 1.83 -6.24
N PHE A 114 6.33 2.79 -5.34
CA PHE A 114 5.60 4.06 -5.42
C PHE A 114 5.90 4.84 -6.69
N LYS A 115 7.16 4.85 -7.15
CA LYS A 115 7.51 5.47 -8.44
C LYS A 115 6.93 4.73 -9.64
N SER A 116 6.81 3.40 -9.58
CA SER A 116 6.15 2.58 -10.60
C SER A 116 4.66 2.93 -10.71
N ILE A 117 3.98 3.03 -9.56
CA ILE A 117 2.57 3.41 -9.47
C ILE A 117 2.34 4.81 -10.03
N GLU A 118 3.06 5.82 -9.54
CA GLU A 118 3.00 7.20 -10.08
C GLU A 118 3.31 7.24 -11.57
N GLY A 119 4.32 6.48 -12.02
CA GLY A 119 4.73 6.40 -13.42
C GLY A 119 3.66 5.80 -14.32
N SER A 120 2.94 4.79 -13.84
CA SER A 120 1.87 4.12 -14.58
C SER A 120 0.64 5.01 -14.82
N ALA A 121 0.44 6.03 -13.99
CA ALA A 121 -0.69 6.94 -14.06
C ALA A 121 -0.46 8.15 -14.97
N LYS A 122 0.76 8.34 -15.48
CA LYS A 122 1.08 9.48 -16.35
C LYS A 122 0.22 9.47 -17.62
N GLY A 123 -0.40 10.60 -17.91
CA GLY A 123 -1.30 10.78 -19.05
C GLY A 123 -2.68 10.14 -18.88
N THR A 124 -3.00 9.59 -17.70
CA THR A 124 -4.35 9.10 -17.39
C THR A 124 -5.13 10.16 -16.60
N VAL A 125 -6.44 9.94 -16.43
CA VAL A 125 -7.29 10.80 -15.58
C VAL A 125 -6.90 10.76 -14.10
N SER A 126 -6.13 9.75 -13.68
CA SER A 126 -5.67 9.58 -12.30
C SER A 126 -4.27 10.16 -12.07
N GLU A 127 -3.63 10.79 -13.08
CA GLU A 127 -2.30 11.39 -12.92
C GLU A 127 -2.29 12.37 -11.75
N ASP A 128 -3.23 13.32 -11.71
CA ASP A 128 -3.24 14.39 -10.71
C ASP A 128 -3.53 13.88 -9.29
N ASP A 129 -4.26 12.77 -9.15
CA ASP A 129 -4.58 12.14 -7.86
C ASP A 129 -3.39 11.34 -7.29
N LEU A 130 -2.55 10.77 -8.15
CA LEU A 130 -1.43 9.91 -7.75
C LEU A 130 -0.09 10.65 -7.73
N LYS A 131 0.06 11.68 -8.57
CA LYS A 131 1.29 12.46 -8.65
C LYS A 131 1.55 13.21 -7.35
N GLY A 132 2.73 13.00 -6.77
CA GLY A 132 3.12 13.64 -5.51
C GLY A 132 2.57 12.95 -4.26
N LEU A 133 1.65 11.99 -4.41
CA LEU A 133 1.00 11.32 -3.28
C LEU A 133 1.99 10.55 -2.41
N PHE A 134 3.08 10.05 -3.02
CA PHE A 134 4.12 9.31 -2.32
C PHE A 134 5.40 10.13 -2.09
N GLU A 135 5.47 11.38 -2.57
CA GLU A 135 6.66 12.23 -2.45
C GLU A 135 6.97 12.60 -0.99
N ASP A 136 5.92 12.77 -0.17
CA ASP A 136 6.06 13.04 1.25
C ASP A 136 6.41 11.80 2.08
N PHE A 137 6.34 10.59 1.49
CA PHE A 137 6.75 9.35 2.14
C PHE A 137 8.26 9.17 2.03
N ASN A 138 9.01 9.91 2.84
CA ASN A 138 10.47 9.79 2.86
C ASN A 138 10.92 8.49 3.54
N VAL A 139 11.04 7.40 2.76
CA VAL A 139 11.57 6.08 3.20
C VAL A 139 12.97 6.15 3.81
N ASN A 140 13.71 7.24 3.55
CA ASN A 140 15.07 7.46 4.04
C ASN A 140 15.13 8.48 5.18
N SER A 141 13.99 8.90 5.71
CA SER A 141 13.95 9.83 6.83
C SER A 141 14.69 9.27 8.04
N THR A 142 15.51 10.09 8.68
CA THR A 142 16.12 9.76 9.98
C THR A 142 15.06 9.54 11.06
N GLN A 143 13.83 10.00 10.84
CA GLN A 143 12.67 9.75 11.68
C GLN A 143 12.17 8.30 11.59
N LEU A 144 12.46 7.58 10.51
CA LEU A 144 12.14 6.14 10.43
C LEU A 144 13.19 5.27 11.14
N GLY A 145 14.36 5.85 11.42
CA GLY A 145 15.52 5.16 11.95
C GLY A 145 16.82 5.81 11.48
N ARG A 146 17.84 5.76 12.33
CA ARG A 146 19.16 6.33 12.03
C ARG A 146 19.98 5.45 11.09
N THR A 147 19.70 4.15 11.07
CA THR A 147 20.32 3.16 10.18
C THR A 147 19.30 2.57 9.21
N VAL A 148 19.77 2.06 8.07
CA VAL A 148 18.92 1.35 7.09
C VAL A 148 18.17 0.19 7.74
N GLU A 149 18.84 -0.56 8.61
CA GLU A 149 18.24 -1.66 9.37
C GLU A 149 17.08 -1.19 10.25
N GLN A 150 17.26 -0.09 11.00
CA GLN A 150 16.19 0.47 11.83
C GLN A 150 14.99 0.91 11.02
N ARG A 151 15.23 1.56 9.86
CA ARG A 151 14.18 1.99 8.94
C ARG A 151 13.41 0.79 8.40
N ASN A 152 14.11 -0.24 7.93
CA ASN A 152 13.47 -1.43 7.37
C ASN A 152 12.68 -2.20 8.45
N LYS A 153 13.18 -2.27 9.69
CA LYS A 153 12.44 -2.84 10.81
C LYS A 153 11.12 -2.10 11.08
N LEU A 154 11.14 -0.77 10.99
CA LEU A 154 9.94 0.04 11.14
C LEU A 154 8.95 -0.15 9.97
N LEU A 155 9.46 -0.17 8.73
CA LEU A 155 8.65 -0.40 7.52
C LEU A 155 7.98 -1.78 7.55
N VAL A 156 8.69 -2.83 7.99
CA VAL A 156 8.12 -4.17 8.23
C VAL A 156 6.97 -4.09 9.23
N LYS A 157 7.18 -3.44 10.38
CA LYS A 157 6.14 -3.30 11.41
C LYS A 157 4.93 -2.53 10.91
N LEU A 158 5.15 -1.51 10.07
CA LEU A 158 4.07 -0.74 9.45
C LEU A 158 3.28 -1.58 8.45
N LEU A 159 3.94 -2.31 7.54
CA LEU A 159 3.28 -3.24 6.61
C LEU A 159 2.47 -4.30 7.35
N ASP A 160 3.03 -4.88 8.42
CA ASP A 160 2.33 -5.87 9.24
C ASP A 160 1.11 -5.28 9.94
N THR A 161 1.29 -4.13 10.60
CA THR A 161 0.19 -3.41 11.26
C THR A 161 -0.95 -3.14 10.28
N ILE A 162 -0.62 -2.53 9.13
CA ILE A 162 -1.63 -2.12 8.14
C ILE A 162 -2.29 -3.34 7.52
N GLY A 163 -1.55 -4.41 7.26
CA GLY A 163 -2.10 -5.63 6.70
C GLY A 163 -2.99 -6.41 7.68
N ASP A 164 -2.78 -6.29 8.99
CA ASP A 164 -3.60 -6.93 10.01
C ASP A 164 -4.89 -6.17 10.33
N LEU A 165 -5.05 -4.94 9.81
CA LEU A 165 -6.29 -4.19 9.93
C LEU A 165 -7.44 -4.95 9.26
N LYS A 166 -8.51 -5.16 10.00
CA LYS A 166 -9.79 -5.62 9.45
C LYS A 166 -10.51 -4.45 8.79
N LEU A 167 -10.04 -4.12 7.60
CA LEU A 167 -10.74 -3.25 6.67
C LEU A 167 -11.88 -4.11 6.10
N GLY A 168 -13.14 -3.81 6.44
CA GLY A 168 -14.29 -4.49 5.84
C GLY A 168 -14.31 -4.32 4.31
N ASP A 169 -15.25 -4.98 3.62
CA ASP A 169 -15.39 -4.80 2.16
C ASP A 169 -15.79 -3.35 1.83
N TYR A 170 -14.80 -2.49 1.59
CA TYR A 170 -15.01 -1.12 1.11
C TYR A 170 -15.60 -1.05 -0.31
N HIS A 171 -15.76 -2.20 -0.98
CA HIS A 171 -16.35 -2.36 -2.31
C HIS A 171 -17.85 -2.01 -2.37
N SER A 172 -18.52 -1.80 -1.24
CA SER A 172 -19.95 -1.42 -1.19
C SER A 172 -20.20 0.09 -1.07
N ASN A 173 -19.26 0.95 -1.46
CA ASN A 173 -19.50 2.39 -1.54
C ASN A 173 -19.83 2.80 -2.98
N SER A 174 -21.07 2.56 -3.39
CA SER A 174 -21.67 3.41 -4.42
C SER A 174 -21.74 4.82 -3.84
N ILE A 175 -20.89 5.71 -4.35
CA ILE A 175 -21.10 7.15 -4.19
C ILE A 175 -22.36 7.46 -5.01
N ASP A 176 -23.46 7.73 -4.30
CA ASP A 176 -24.61 8.46 -4.84
C ASP A 176 -24.38 9.95 -4.51
#